data_AF-A0A9D5RS00-F1
#
_entry.id   AF-A0A9D5RS00-F1
#
_cell.length_a   1.000
_cell.length_b   1.000
_cell.length_c   1.000
_cell.angle_alpha   90.00
_cell.angle_beta   90.00
_cell.angle_gamma   90.00
#
_symmetry.space_group_name_H-M   'P 1'
#
loop_
_entity.id
_entity.type
_entity.pdbx_description
1 polymer ?
#
loop_
_entity_poly.entity_id
_entity_poly.type
_entity_poly.pdbx_seq_one_letter_code
_entity_poly.pdbx_strand_id
1 'polypeptide(L)'
;MDGQQLWRPVLRLQRTDSPDGPDSYRFLHFAGVGDRTMMSIYEYKPFLIFFVAVAAVFGAVMGSFLNCAAWRIAHGESFLKGRSRCPECGHILTPLELIPVLSWVIQGGKCRSCGKKIPVRYPLTELAFACITVACLLRFDLTVLCLRNYIFLCCLFCLSLVDLESFIIPDEFHIISIAAWLVTLPFTFISPLDTGLRIL
;
A
#
# COMPACT_ATOMS: atom_id res chain seq x y z
N MET A 1 -23.28 -37.97 34.51
CA MET A 1 -22.94 -37.13 35.66
C MET A 1 -21.48 -36.76 35.52
N ASP A 2 -21.22 -35.45 35.60
CA ASP A 2 -19.94 -34.72 35.73
C ASP A 2 -18.86 -34.96 34.65
N GLY A 3 -18.17 -33.97 34.10
CA GLY A 3 -17.88 -32.63 34.60
C GLY A 3 -16.36 -32.43 34.53
N GLN A 4 -15.88 -31.71 33.50
CA GLN A 4 -14.59 -31.01 33.35
C GLN A 4 -13.29 -31.70 33.84
N GLN A 5 -12.29 -31.84 32.96
CA GLN A 5 -10.93 -31.29 33.17
C GLN A 5 -9.95 -31.52 31.99
N LEU A 6 -9.38 -30.39 31.55
CA LEU A 6 -8.03 -30.18 31.01
C LEU A 6 -7.61 -30.83 29.68
N TRP A 7 -7.82 -30.05 28.61
CA TRP A 7 -6.92 -29.98 27.47
C TRP A 7 -5.48 -29.65 27.94
N ARG A 8 -4.58 -30.64 27.90
CA ARG A 8 -3.13 -30.40 28.04
C ARG A 8 -2.47 -30.58 26.66
N PRO A 9 -1.90 -29.53 26.05
CA PRO A 9 -0.98 -29.72 24.95
C PRO A 9 0.27 -30.40 25.50
N VAL A 10 0.58 -31.58 24.97
CA VAL A 10 1.78 -32.34 25.32
C VAL A 10 3.00 -31.57 24.82
N LEU A 11 3.58 -30.74 25.68
CA LEU A 11 4.97 -30.29 25.56
C LEU A 11 5.86 -31.52 25.68
N ARG A 12 6.28 -32.07 24.54
CA ARG A 12 7.26 -33.16 24.51
C ARG A 12 8.64 -32.56 24.78
N LEU A 13 8.99 -32.39 26.05
CA LEU A 13 10.35 -32.07 26.50
C LEU A 13 11.25 -33.28 26.17
N GLN A 14 12.19 -33.13 25.25
CA GLN A 14 13.28 -34.09 25.12
C GLN A 14 14.40 -33.71 26.09
N ARG A 15 14.65 -34.60 27.05
CA ARG A 15 15.79 -34.54 27.94
C ARG A 15 17.06 -34.79 27.12
N THR A 16 18.02 -33.87 27.16
CA THR A 16 19.36 -34.11 26.63
C THR A 16 20.24 -34.62 27.76
N ASP A 17 20.74 -35.85 27.63
CA ASP A 17 21.72 -36.39 28.58
C ASP A 17 23.10 -35.79 28.25
N SER A 18 23.45 -34.69 28.92
CA SER A 18 24.79 -34.09 28.91
C SER A 18 25.51 -34.48 30.22
N PRO A 19 26.79 -34.91 30.21
CA PRO A 19 27.46 -35.42 31.41
C PRO A 19 27.80 -34.38 32.50
N ASP A 20 27.69 -33.07 32.22
CA ASP A 20 28.18 -32.03 33.11
C ASP A 20 27.11 -30.98 33.48
N GLY A 21 26.58 -31.02 34.72
CA GLY A 21 25.93 -29.89 35.42
C GLY A 21 24.43 -29.63 35.15
N PRO A 22 23.70 -28.99 36.10
CA PRO A 22 22.23 -29.04 36.14
C PRO A 22 21.55 -28.14 35.09
N ASP A 23 20.65 -28.77 34.33
CA ASP A 23 19.47 -28.23 33.65
C ASP A 23 19.59 -26.85 32.99
N SER A 24 20.28 -26.79 31.85
CA SER A 24 20.12 -25.68 30.90
C SER A 24 19.01 -26.01 29.89
N TYR A 25 17.80 -25.50 30.14
CA TYR A 25 16.74 -25.47 29.13
C TYR A 25 17.13 -24.45 28.05
N ARG A 26 17.46 -24.93 26.86
CA ARG A 26 17.65 -24.04 25.71
C ARG A 26 16.27 -23.78 25.10
N PHE A 27 15.79 -22.54 25.17
CA PHE A 27 14.67 -22.11 24.34
C PHE A 27 15.07 -22.34 22.88
N LEU A 28 14.48 -23.33 22.23
CA LEU A 28 14.43 -23.37 20.78
C LEU A 28 13.71 -22.11 20.36
N HIS A 29 14.46 -21.12 19.88
CA HIS A 29 13.89 -20.08 19.04
C HIS A 29 13.04 -20.79 18.01
N PHE A 30 11.74 -20.49 17.99
CA PHE A 30 10.85 -20.90 16.92
C PHE A 30 11.47 -20.41 15.62
N ALA A 31 12.19 -21.29 14.93
CA ALA A 31 12.41 -21.21 13.50
C ALA A 31 11.08 -21.51 12.83
N GLY A 32 10.09 -20.65 13.08
CA GLY A 32 8.84 -20.62 12.35
C GLY A 32 9.06 -19.82 11.09
N VAL A 33 8.62 -20.38 9.97
CA VAL A 33 8.69 -19.83 8.60
C VAL A 33 10.01 -20.14 7.87
N GLY A 34 10.36 -21.42 7.79
CA GLY A 34 11.30 -21.95 6.81
C GLY A 34 10.60 -22.40 5.52
N ASP A 35 11.16 -21.98 4.39
CA ASP A 35 11.06 -22.59 3.07
C ASP A 35 9.68 -22.71 2.41
N ARG A 36 9.21 -21.58 1.91
CA ARG A 36 8.67 -21.58 0.54
C ARG A 36 9.61 -20.69 -0.27
N THR A 37 10.30 -21.29 -1.25
CA THR A 37 10.83 -20.58 -2.42
C THR A 37 9.66 -20.00 -3.21
N MET A 38 8.99 -19.03 -2.60
CA MET A 38 8.32 -17.99 -3.34
C MET A 38 9.46 -17.36 -4.13
N MET A 39 9.39 -17.41 -5.46
CA MET A 39 10.26 -16.63 -6.33
C MET A 39 10.01 -15.16 -6.00
N SER A 40 10.62 -14.72 -4.92
CA SER A 40 10.44 -13.40 -4.40
C SER A 40 11.38 -12.53 -5.20
N ILE A 41 10.87 -11.38 -5.63
CA ILE A 41 11.61 -10.35 -6.36
C ILE A 41 12.97 -10.01 -5.72
N TYR A 42 13.18 -10.36 -4.45
CA TYR A 42 14.41 -10.17 -3.69
C TYR A 42 15.59 -11.09 -4.07
N GLU A 43 15.36 -12.23 -4.72
CA GLU A 43 16.44 -13.20 -4.96
C GLU A 43 17.41 -12.73 -6.06
N TYR A 44 16.95 -11.83 -6.95
CA TYR A 44 17.76 -11.20 -7.97
C TYR A 44 17.73 -9.68 -7.84
N LYS A 45 18.75 -9.12 -7.18
CA LYS A 45 18.87 -7.67 -6.89
C LYS A 45 18.57 -6.74 -8.08
N PRO A 46 19.00 -7.03 -9.33
CA PRO A 46 18.64 -6.19 -10.47
C PRO A 46 17.13 -6.14 -10.75
N PHE A 47 16.43 -7.27 -10.63
CA PHE A 47 14.98 -7.33 -10.81
C PHE A 47 14.28 -6.54 -9.71
N LEU A 48 14.73 -6.67 -8.46
CA LEU A 48 14.19 -5.89 -7.35
C LEU A 48 14.29 -4.38 -7.60
N ILE A 49 15.47 -3.89 -7.97
CA ILE A 49 15.69 -2.45 -8.23
C ILE A 49 14.78 -1.97 -9.35
N PHE A 50 14.66 -2.76 -10.43
CA PHE A 50 13.78 -2.45 -11.53
C PHE A 50 12.32 -2.34 -11.09
N PHE A 51 11.78 -3.33 -10.37
CA PHE A 51 10.39 -3.31 -9.91
C PHE A 51 10.11 -2.18 -8.92
N VAL A 52 11.05 -1.89 -8.01
CA VAL A 52 10.93 -0.76 -7.08
C VAL A 52 10.93 0.57 -7.83
N ALA A 53 11.81 0.74 -8.83
CA ALA A 53 11.84 1.96 -9.64
C ALA A 53 10.54 2.16 -10.41
N VAL A 54 10.03 1.09 -11.05
CA VAL A 54 8.74 1.12 -11.76
C VAL A 54 7.60 1.44 -10.80
N ALA A 55 7.56 0.81 -9.63
CA ALA A 55 6.54 1.07 -8.60
C ALA A 55 6.60 2.50 -8.06
N ALA A 56 7.79 3.06 -7.87
CA ALA A 56 7.96 4.45 -7.43
C ALA A 56 7.44 5.43 -8.47
N VAL A 57 7.79 5.25 -9.75
CA VAL A 57 7.29 6.10 -10.85
C VAL A 57 5.77 5.97 -10.99
N PHE A 58 5.27 4.74 -11.00
CA PHE A 58 3.83 4.49 -11.08
C PHE A 58 3.08 5.10 -9.91
N GLY A 59 3.61 4.95 -8.69
CA GLY A 59 3.04 5.56 -7.49
C GLY A 59 3.06 7.08 -7.51
N ALA A 60 4.12 7.70 -8.05
CA ALA A 60 4.16 9.16 -8.20
C ALA A 60 3.10 9.68 -9.20
N VAL A 61 2.95 8.99 -10.34
CA VAL A 61 1.90 9.29 -11.34
C VAL A 61 0.52 9.13 -10.71
N MET A 62 0.29 8.03 -10.00
CA MET A 62 -0.98 7.79 -9.32
C MET A 62 -1.23 8.82 -8.24
N GLY A 63 -0.23 9.22 -7.44
CA GLY A 63 -0.35 10.27 -6.44
C GLY A 63 -0.77 11.62 -7.05
N SER A 64 -0.20 11.97 -8.20
CA SER A 64 -0.60 13.17 -8.96
C SER A 64 -2.07 13.11 -9.40
N PHE A 65 -2.49 11.96 -9.94
CA PHE A 65 -3.88 11.72 -10.33
C PHE A 65 -4.83 11.78 -9.13
N LEU A 66 -4.52 11.10 -8.02
CA LEU A 66 -5.37 11.06 -6.82
C LEU A 66 -5.51 12.45 -6.19
N ASN A 67 -4.46 13.27 -6.21
CA ASN A 67 -4.54 14.65 -5.72
C ASN A 67 -5.46 15.51 -6.61
N CYS A 68 -5.38 15.36 -7.94
CA CYS A 68 -6.30 16.03 -8.86
C CYS A 68 -7.75 15.54 -8.71
N ALA A 69 -7.94 14.23 -8.57
CA ALA A 69 -9.24 13.61 -8.36
C ALA A 69 -9.87 14.10 -7.05
N ALA A 70 -9.11 14.14 -5.96
CA ALA A 70 -9.56 14.64 -4.67
C ALA A 70 -10.02 16.11 -4.75
N TRP A 71 -9.25 16.97 -5.40
CA TRP A 71 -9.64 18.37 -5.61
C TRP A 71 -10.96 18.48 -6.38
N ARG A 72 -11.12 17.71 -7.47
CA ARG A 72 -12.36 17.72 -8.27
C ARG A 72 -13.56 17.25 -7.48
N ILE A 73 -13.40 16.15 -6.73
CA ILE A 73 -14.46 15.59 -5.87
C ILE A 73 -14.88 16.60 -4.82
N ALA A 74 -13.93 17.26 -4.15
CA ALA A 74 -14.20 18.30 -3.16
C ALA A 74 -14.97 19.51 -3.73
N HIS A 75 -14.85 19.77 -5.04
CA HIS A 75 -15.54 20.86 -5.73
C HIS A 75 -16.78 20.39 -6.52
N GLY A 76 -17.22 19.14 -6.34
CA GLY A 76 -18.38 18.58 -7.07
C GLY A 76 -18.15 18.36 -8.57
N GLU A 77 -16.91 18.38 -9.02
CA GLU A 77 -16.54 18.11 -10.41
C GLU A 77 -16.33 16.60 -10.65
N SER A 78 -16.62 16.15 -11.87
CA SER A 78 -16.33 14.77 -12.29
C SER A 78 -14.81 14.53 -12.37
N PHE A 79 -14.28 13.65 -11.54
CA PHE A 79 -12.85 13.31 -11.54
C PHE A 79 -12.34 12.74 -12.89
N LEU A 80 -13.18 12.06 -13.67
CA LEU A 80 -12.84 11.48 -14.96
C LEU A 80 -12.82 12.46 -16.14
N LYS A 81 -13.38 13.67 -15.99
CA LYS A 81 -13.61 14.58 -17.13
C LYS A 81 -12.71 15.80 -17.07
N GLY A 82 -12.14 16.16 -18.22
CA GLY A 82 -11.40 17.41 -18.40
C GLY A 82 -9.87 17.27 -18.27
N ARG A 83 -9.15 18.20 -18.92
CA ARG A 83 -7.68 18.28 -18.89
C ARG A 83 -7.16 18.99 -17.64
N SER A 84 -5.96 18.61 -17.22
CA SER A 84 -5.20 19.33 -16.19
C SER A 84 -4.92 20.75 -16.67
N ARG A 85 -5.30 21.74 -15.86
CA ARG A 85 -5.17 23.16 -16.16
C ARG A 85 -4.71 23.92 -14.92
N CYS A 86 -4.01 25.03 -15.14
CA CYS A 86 -3.71 25.95 -14.07
C CYS A 86 -5.02 26.60 -13.57
N PRO A 87 -5.32 26.59 -12.26
CA PRO A 87 -6.55 27.19 -11.73
C PRO A 87 -6.59 28.72 -11.88
N GLU A 88 -5.44 29.35 -12.14
CA GLU A 88 -5.28 30.80 -12.11
C GLU A 88 -5.34 31.44 -13.48
N CYS A 89 -4.69 30.83 -14.48
CA CYS A 89 -4.68 31.35 -15.85
C CYS A 89 -5.38 30.44 -16.87
N GLY A 90 -5.86 29.26 -16.45
CA GLY A 90 -6.51 28.31 -17.36
C GLY A 90 -5.58 27.62 -18.35
N HIS A 91 -4.25 27.87 -18.30
CA HIS A 91 -3.26 27.21 -19.15
C HIS A 91 -3.40 25.68 -19.05
N ILE A 92 -3.53 25.02 -20.19
CA ILE A 92 -3.60 23.55 -20.27
C ILE A 92 -2.19 22.99 -20.14
N LEU A 93 -1.97 22.16 -19.12
CA LEU A 93 -0.65 21.61 -18.84
C LEU A 93 -0.25 20.62 -19.94
N THR A 94 0.99 20.75 -20.40
CA THR A 94 1.63 19.81 -21.32
C THR A 94 2.06 18.54 -20.60
N PRO A 95 2.29 17.41 -21.30
CA PRO A 95 2.78 16.18 -20.68
C PRO A 95 4.09 16.36 -19.89
N LEU A 96 4.98 17.24 -20.34
CA LEU A 96 6.23 17.56 -19.63
C LEU A 96 5.98 18.31 -18.32
N GLU A 97 4.91 19.12 -18.25
CA GLU A 97 4.49 19.80 -17.02
C GLU A 97 3.77 18.86 -16.04
N LEU A 98 3.40 17.66 -16.49
CA LEU A 98 2.74 16.62 -15.70
C LEU A 98 3.70 15.54 -15.19
N ILE A 99 5.01 15.64 -15.47
CA ILE A 99 5.99 14.69 -14.93
C ILE A 99 6.07 14.88 -13.40
N PRO A 100 5.66 13.87 -12.60
CA PRO A 100 5.59 14.01 -11.15
C PRO A 100 6.91 14.45 -10.54
N VAL A 101 6.86 15.39 -9.59
CA VAL A 101 7.95 15.99 -8.83
C VAL A 101 8.91 16.81 -9.68
N LEU A 102 9.40 16.24 -10.78
CA LEU A 102 10.39 16.83 -11.66
C LEU A 102 9.87 18.11 -12.32
N SER A 103 8.62 18.13 -12.78
CA SER A 103 8.05 19.32 -13.41
C SER A 103 8.00 20.50 -12.43
N TRP A 104 7.66 20.25 -11.16
CA TRP A 104 7.63 21.27 -10.12
C TRP A 104 9.02 21.81 -9.81
N VAL A 105 10.03 20.93 -9.72
CA VAL A 105 11.43 21.32 -9.47
C VAL A 105 11.99 22.15 -10.62
N ILE A 106 11.81 21.70 -11.87
CA ILE A 106 12.32 22.41 -13.06
C ILE A 106 11.65 23.79 -13.21
N GLN A 107 10.35 23.89 -12.91
CA GLN A 107 9.62 25.16 -12.98
C GLN A 107 9.85 26.07 -11.76
N GLY A 108 10.64 25.63 -10.78
CA GLY A 108 10.89 26.39 -9.55
C GLY A 108 9.62 26.62 -8.71
N GLY A 109 8.68 25.67 -8.75
CA GLY A 109 7.41 25.74 -8.04
C GLY A 109 6.47 26.84 -8.52
N LYS A 110 6.54 27.22 -9.81
CA LYS A 110 5.68 28.25 -10.41
C LYS A 110 5.09 27.76 -11.72
N CYS A 111 3.89 28.22 -12.07
CA CYS A 111 3.30 27.96 -13.38
C CYS A 111 4.16 28.62 -14.48
N ARG A 112 4.49 27.88 -15.54
CA ARG A 112 5.27 28.38 -16.68
C ARG A 112 4.59 29.54 -17.43
N SER A 113 3.25 29.58 -17.45
CA SER A 113 2.49 30.59 -18.17
C SER A 113 2.30 31.89 -17.36
N CYS A 114 1.80 31.80 -16.12
CA CYS A 114 1.46 32.98 -15.32
C CYS A 114 2.42 33.28 -14.16
N GLY A 115 3.40 32.41 -13.88
CA GLY A 115 4.37 32.59 -12.80
C GLY A 115 3.81 32.42 -11.38
N LYS A 116 2.51 32.14 -11.23
CA LYS A 116 1.88 31.92 -9.91
C LYS A 116 2.44 30.66 -9.26
N LYS A 117 2.65 30.71 -7.94
CA LYS A 117 3.25 29.61 -7.17
C LYS A 117 2.34 28.38 -7.20
N ILE A 118 2.93 27.23 -7.50
CA ILE A 118 2.30 25.91 -7.39
C ILE A 118 2.56 25.40 -5.96
N PRO A 119 1.52 25.07 -5.19
CA PRO A 119 1.67 24.63 -3.79
C PRO A 119 2.61 23.43 -3.64
N VAL A 120 3.41 23.40 -2.57
CA VAL A 120 4.31 22.28 -2.22
C VAL A 120 3.53 20.97 -1.97
N ARG A 121 2.24 21.06 -1.67
CA ARG A 121 1.35 19.90 -1.54
C ARG A 121 1.42 18.97 -2.75
N TYR A 122 1.51 19.51 -3.97
CA TYR A 122 1.52 18.69 -5.19
C TYR A 122 2.69 17.69 -5.22
N PRO A 123 3.97 18.13 -5.21
CA PRO A 123 5.09 17.19 -5.18
C PRO A 123 5.12 16.33 -3.91
N LEU A 124 4.61 16.83 -2.78
CA LEU A 124 4.53 16.04 -1.54
C LEU A 124 3.56 14.85 -1.68
N THR A 125 2.39 15.06 -2.27
CA THR A 125 1.40 13.99 -2.49
C THR A 125 1.90 12.93 -3.48
N GLU A 126 2.66 13.36 -4.51
CA GLU A 126 3.29 12.45 -5.47
C GLU A 126 4.35 11.58 -4.80
N LEU A 127 5.24 12.18 -4.01
CA LEU A 127 6.26 11.44 -3.25
C LEU A 127 5.65 10.52 -2.19
N ALA A 128 4.65 11.00 -1.45
CA ALA A 128 3.98 10.19 -0.44
C ALA A 128 3.36 8.93 -1.05
N PHE A 129 2.65 9.07 -2.18
CA PHE A 129 2.01 7.94 -2.81
C PHE A 129 3.01 7.00 -3.54
N ALA A 130 4.13 7.53 -4.04
CA ALA A 130 5.26 6.72 -4.49
C ALA A 130 5.78 5.81 -3.38
N CYS A 131 6.01 6.36 -2.17
CA CYS A 131 6.45 5.60 -1.01
C CYS A 131 5.41 4.55 -0.59
N ILE A 132 4.12 4.89 -0.57
CA ILE A 132 3.03 3.95 -0.26
C ILE A 132 3.01 2.80 -1.27
N THR A 133 3.18 3.09 -2.56
CA THR A 133 3.19 2.09 -3.63
C THR A 133 4.38 1.14 -3.49
N VAL A 134 5.57 1.67 -3.24
CA VAL A 134 6.76 0.86 -2.98
C VAL A 134 6.60 0.02 -1.71
N ALA A 135 6.09 0.58 -0.62
CA ALA A 135 5.84 -0.17 0.61
C ALA A 135 4.83 -1.30 0.39
N CYS A 136 3.78 -1.07 -0.41
CA CYS A 136 2.80 -2.08 -0.77
C CYS A 136 3.45 -3.23 -1.56
N LEU A 137 4.23 -2.91 -2.60
CA LEU A 137 4.98 -3.89 -3.38
C LEU A 137 5.94 -4.69 -2.49
N LEU A 138 6.69 -4.02 -1.62
CA LEU A 138 7.67 -4.69 -0.77
C LEU A 138 7.01 -5.61 0.27
N ARG A 139 5.81 -5.26 0.74
CA ARG A 139 5.11 -6.02 1.78
C ARG A 139 4.37 -7.23 1.25
N PHE A 140 3.82 -7.15 0.03
CA PHE A 140 2.88 -8.13 -0.51
C PHE A 140 3.35 -8.79 -1.81
N ASP A 141 4.51 -8.40 -2.34
CA ASP A 141 5.06 -8.85 -3.63
C ASP A 141 4.07 -8.64 -4.79
N LEU A 142 4.37 -9.16 -5.99
CA LEU A 142 3.45 -9.07 -7.14
C LEU A 142 2.34 -10.12 -7.05
N THR A 143 1.49 -10.00 -6.02
CA THR A 143 0.38 -10.92 -5.75
C THR A 143 -0.98 -10.25 -5.90
N VAL A 144 -2.04 -11.05 -5.99
CA VAL A 144 -3.44 -10.57 -5.96
C VAL A 144 -3.72 -9.79 -4.66
N LEU A 145 -3.07 -10.20 -3.56
CA LEU A 145 -3.13 -9.52 -2.27
C LEU A 145 -2.56 -8.09 -2.35
N CYS A 146 -1.43 -7.91 -3.07
CA CYS A 146 -0.85 -6.60 -3.32
C CYS A 146 -1.80 -5.71 -4.12
N LEU A 147 -2.35 -6.20 -5.24
CA LEU A 147 -3.29 -5.42 -6.06
C LEU A 147 -4.50 -4.96 -5.25
N ARG A 148 -5.09 -5.86 -4.45
CA ARG A 148 -6.20 -5.53 -3.56
C ARG A 148 -5.84 -4.41 -2.58
N ASN A 149 -4.74 -4.57 -1.85
CA ASN A 149 -4.32 -3.58 -0.85
C ASN A 149 -3.94 -2.26 -1.53
N TYR A 150 -3.39 -2.31 -2.74
CA TYR A 150 -3.07 -1.12 -3.53
C TYR A 150 -4.32 -0.31 -3.89
N ILE A 151 -5.38 -0.97 -4.38
CA ILE A 151 -6.66 -0.30 -4.67
C ILE A 151 -7.24 0.34 -3.41
N PHE A 152 -7.21 -0.39 -2.29
CA PHE A 152 -7.66 0.13 -1.01
C PHE A 152 -6.86 1.35 -0.55
N LEU A 153 -5.52 1.32 -0.69
CA LEU A 153 -4.64 2.44 -0.40
C LEU A 153 -4.92 3.65 -1.32
N CYS A 154 -5.24 3.44 -2.60
CA CYS A 154 -5.66 4.52 -3.50
C CYS A 154 -6.93 5.21 -2.98
N CYS A 155 -7.93 4.45 -2.56
CA CYS A 155 -9.18 4.97 -2.00
C CYS A 155 -8.92 5.76 -0.71
N LEU A 156 -8.19 5.18 0.25
CA LEU A 156 -7.87 5.84 1.53
C LEU A 156 -7.06 7.11 1.34
N PHE A 157 -6.09 7.10 0.43
CA PHE A 157 -5.28 8.28 0.17
C PHE A 157 -6.12 9.38 -0.49
N CYS A 158 -6.93 9.06 -1.50
CA CYS A 158 -7.84 10.02 -2.11
C CYS A 158 -8.80 10.63 -1.08
N LEU A 159 -9.40 9.78 -0.23
CA LEU A 159 -10.23 10.20 0.89
C LEU A 159 -9.51 11.18 1.82
N SER A 160 -8.30 10.86 2.25
CA SER A 160 -7.52 11.73 3.12
C SER A 160 -7.26 13.10 2.50
N LEU A 161 -7.15 13.17 1.17
CA LEU A 161 -6.95 14.44 0.45
C LEU A 161 -8.25 15.23 0.25
N VAL A 162 -9.39 14.54 0.07
CA VAL A 162 -10.72 15.17 0.05
C VAL A 162 -11.05 15.73 1.43
N ASP A 163 -10.80 14.97 2.48
CA ASP A 163 -10.98 15.38 3.87
C ASP A 163 -10.11 16.60 4.20
N LEU A 164 -8.82 16.58 3.81
CA LEU A 164 -7.92 17.71 3.99
C LEU A 164 -8.37 18.99 3.25
N GLU A 165 -9.09 18.86 2.13
CA GLU A 165 -9.58 20.00 1.34
C GLU A 165 -10.91 20.54 1.86
N SER A 166 -11.85 19.66 2.20
CA SER A 166 -13.26 20.01 2.41
C SER A 166 -13.75 19.80 3.85
N PHE A 167 -13.01 19.10 4.70
CA PHE A 167 -13.42 18.66 6.04
C PHE A 167 -14.76 17.89 6.04
N ILE A 168 -15.12 17.30 4.91
CA ILE A 168 -16.33 16.52 4.70
C ILE A 168 -15.90 15.16 4.17
N ILE A 169 -16.45 14.09 4.74
CA ILE A 169 -16.22 12.72 4.28
C ILE A 169 -17.46 12.28 3.49
N PRO A 170 -17.39 12.14 2.15
CA PRO A 170 -18.55 11.73 1.36
C PRO A 170 -18.94 10.28 1.64
N ASP A 171 -20.24 10.01 1.76
CA ASP A 171 -20.76 8.68 2.11
C ASP A 171 -20.47 7.63 1.04
N GLU A 172 -20.35 8.03 -0.22
CA GLU A 172 -20.07 7.14 -1.36
C GLU A 172 -18.75 6.38 -1.17
N PHE A 173 -17.76 7.01 -0.54
CA PHE A 173 -16.47 6.39 -0.31
C PHE A 173 -16.50 5.31 0.78
N HIS A 174 -17.33 5.49 1.81
CA HIS A 174 -17.55 4.43 2.81
C HIS A 174 -18.16 3.21 2.14
N ILE A 175 -19.16 3.40 1.28
CA ILE A 175 -19.83 2.32 0.54
C ILE A 175 -18.85 1.60 -0.39
N ILE A 176 -18.04 2.34 -1.16
CA ILE A 176 -17.01 1.75 -2.04
C ILE A 176 -15.99 0.94 -1.24
N SER A 177 -15.54 1.46 -0.09
CA SER A 177 -14.55 0.78 0.74
C SER A 177 -15.09 -0.51 1.33
N ILE A 178 -16.33 -0.49 1.84
CA ILE A 178 -17.02 -1.67 2.36
C ILE A 178 -17.24 -2.69 1.23
N ALA A 179 -17.72 -2.26 0.07
CA ALA A 179 -17.97 -3.13 -1.07
C ALA A 179 -16.68 -3.79 -1.57
N ALA A 180 -15.60 -3.01 -1.71
CA ALA A 180 -14.28 -3.53 -2.11
C ALA A 180 -13.77 -4.56 -1.10
N TRP A 181 -13.97 -4.33 0.20
CA TRP A 181 -13.61 -5.30 1.23
C TRP A 181 -14.43 -6.58 1.13
N LEU A 182 -15.75 -6.50 1.00
CA LEU A 182 -16.65 -7.66 0.86
C LEU A 182 -16.35 -8.48 -0.40
N VAL A 183 -16.13 -7.83 -1.55
CA VAL A 183 -15.78 -8.51 -2.81
C VAL A 183 -14.47 -9.26 -2.70
N THR A 184 -13.56 -8.78 -1.84
CA THR A 184 -12.21 -9.34 -1.74
C THR A 184 -12.04 -10.34 -0.60
N LEU A 185 -13.03 -10.49 0.28
CA LEU A 185 -13.09 -11.51 1.34
C LEU A 185 -12.92 -12.95 0.84
N PRO A 186 -13.56 -13.40 -0.25
CA PRO A 186 -13.37 -14.78 -0.72
C PRO A 186 -11.89 -15.09 -1.04
N PHE A 187 -11.12 -14.08 -1.44
CA PHE A 187 -9.71 -14.21 -1.80
C PHE A 187 -8.77 -14.15 -0.59
N THR A 188 -9.22 -13.73 0.60
CA THR A 188 -8.41 -13.85 1.82
C THR A 188 -8.24 -15.31 2.23
N PHE A 189 -9.27 -16.12 2.07
CA PHE A 189 -9.28 -17.55 2.42
C PHE A 189 -8.56 -18.45 1.41
N ILE A 190 -8.21 -17.91 0.23
CA ILE A 190 -7.43 -18.60 -0.81
C ILE A 190 -5.91 -18.42 -0.58
N SER A 191 -5.52 -17.53 0.34
CA SER A 191 -4.11 -17.40 0.71
C SER A 191 -3.65 -18.68 1.47
N PRO A 192 -2.45 -19.23 1.19
CA PRO A 192 -2.00 -20.54 1.71
C PRO A 192 -1.73 -20.63 3.22
N LEU A 193 -2.26 -19.69 4.00
CA LEU A 193 -2.17 -19.65 5.46
C LEU A 193 -3.34 -20.37 6.14
N ASP A 194 -4.44 -20.67 5.42
CA ASP A 194 -5.56 -21.45 5.97
C ASP A 194 -5.53 -22.95 5.64
N THR A 195 -4.64 -23.41 4.75
CA THR A 195 -4.48 -24.86 4.46
C THR A 195 -3.65 -25.60 5.51
N GLY A 196 -3.26 -24.94 6.61
CA GLY A 196 -2.55 -25.56 7.74
C GLY A 196 -3.45 -25.98 8.91
N LEU A 197 -4.76 -25.72 8.83
CA LEU A 197 -5.71 -26.07 9.89
C LEU A 197 -6.96 -26.75 9.32
N ARG A 198 -6.76 -27.81 8.51
CA ARG A 198 -7.75 -28.83 8.19
C ARG A 198 -7.02 -30.00 7.52
N ILE A 199 -7.16 -31.17 8.13
CA ILE A 199 -6.64 -32.51 7.76
C ILE A 199 -5.36 -32.89 8.55
N LEU A 200 -5.65 -33.67 9.61
CA LEU A 200 -4.80 -34.45 10.54
C LEU A 200 -4.31 -33.73 11.80
#